data_AF-W2XBM6-F1
#
_entry.id   AF-W2XBM6-F1
#
_cell.length_a   1.000
_cell.length_b   1.000
_cell.length_c   1.000
_cell.angle_alpha   90.00
_cell.angle_beta   90.00
_cell.angle_gamma   90.00
#
_symmetry.space_group_name_H-M   'P 1'
#
loop_
_entity.id
_entity.type
_entity.pdbx_description
1 polymer ?
#
loop_
_entity_poly.entity_id
_entity_poly.type
_entity_poly.pdbx_seq_one_letter_code
_entity_poly.pdbx_strand_id
1 'polypeptide(L)'
;MKPPAIKVSTASPKTYMSPIQSQIMEDLHAAVTCAEKEFKSLNKRYKDLVTQMETINRRGVAGSEDGKANSSSSAQLSQALGPLLDELEAKAKQLNLLKQVYQQAANSTINPQRHVVVSPAAIRRKTASLRVLNEYRQLESDCKNKGSGWSAS
;
A
#
# COMPACT_ATOMS: atom_id res chain seq x y z
N MET A 1 -52.99 6.20 -14.44
CA MET A 1 -51.77 6.58 -15.19
C MET A 1 -50.56 6.32 -14.33
N LYS A 2 -49.59 5.53 -14.80
CA LYS A 2 -48.38 5.14 -14.07
C LYS A 2 -47.28 6.17 -14.35
N PRO A 3 -46.61 6.76 -13.34
CA PRO A 3 -45.57 7.75 -13.59
C PRO A 3 -44.36 7.11 -14.31
N PRO A 4 -43.70 7.83 -15.23
CA PRO A 4 -42.57 7.29 -15.97
C PRO A 4 -41.37 7.06 -15.06
N ALA A 5 -40.65 5.97 -15.28
CA ALA A 5 -39.46 5.61 -14.53
C ALA A 5 -38.34 6.63 -14.78
N ILE A 6 -37.84 7.23 -13.70
CA ILE A 6 -36.68 8.13 -13.73
C ILE A 6 -35.46 7.30 -14.15
N LYS A 7 -34.92 7.57 -15.34
CA LYS A 7 -33.63 7.02 -15.76
C LYS A 7 -32.54 7.72 -14.94
N VAL A 8 -32.08 7.06 -13.89
CA VAL A 8 -30.89 7.48 -13.14
C VAL A 8 -29.68 7.16 -14.01
N SER A 9 -29.00 8.19 -14.51
CA SER A 9 -27.69 8.02 -15.14
C SER A 9 -26.76 7.37 -14.12
N THR A 10 -26.44 6.10 -14.32
CA THR A 10 -25.37 5.43 -13.59
C THR A 10 -24.06 6.10 -14.02
N ALA A 11 -23.58 7.03 -13.20
CA ALA A 11 -22.25 7.59 -13.35
C ALA A 11 -21.26 6.43 -13.48
N SER A 12 -20.55 6.39 -14.61
CA SER A 12 -19.41 5.51 -14.80
C SER A 12 -18.47 5.70 -13.60
N PRO A 13 -17.96 4.62 -12.99
CA PRO A 13 -17.07 4.71 -11.85
C PRO A 13 -15.75 5.30 -12.34
N LYS A 14 -15.66 6.63 -12.38
CA LYS A 14 -14.38 7.32 -12.44
C LYS A 14 -13.76 7.08 -11.08
N THR A 15 -12.84 6.12 -11.00
CA THR A 15 -11.91 5.95 -9.88
C THR A 15 -11.12 7.27 -9.75
N TYR A 16 -11.69 8.22 -9.04
CA TYR A 16 -11.03 9.49 -8.78
C TYR A 16 -10.00 9.21 -7.69
N MET A 17 -8.76 8.95 -8.10
CA MET A 17 -7.66 8.87 -7.14
C MET A 17 -7.38 10.27 -6.62
N SER A 18 -7.41 10.42 -5.29
CA SER A 18 -7.01 11.68 -4.66
C SER A 18 -5.53 11.96 -4.94
N PRO A 19 -5.09 13.22 -4.95
CA PRO A 19 -3.68 13.57 -5.18
C PRO A 19 -2.70 12.81 -4.28
N ILE A 20 -3.09 12.55 -3.02
CA ILE A 20 -2.29 11.78 -2.07
C ILE A 20 -2.16 10.31 -2.51
N GLN A 21 -3.24 9.70 -3.00
CA GLN A 21 -3.20 8.33 -3.49
C GLN A 21 -2.32 8.21 -4.74
N SER A 22 -2.35 9.21 -5.64
CA SER A 22 -1.45 9.26 -6.80
C SER A 22 0.01 9.32 -6.37
N GLN A 23 0.34 10.20 -5.41
CA GLN A 23 1.71 10.30 -4.89
C GLN A 23 2.18 8.97 -4.25
N ILE A 24 1.33 8.33 -3.45
CA ILE A 24 1.66 7.02 -2.84
C ILE A 24 1.93 5.97 -3.92
N MET A 25 1.14 5.94 -4.99
CA MET A 25 1.36 5.01 -6.11
C MET A 25 2.66 5.29 -6.86
N GLU A 26 3.00 6.56 -7.09
CA GLU A 26 4.26 6.97 -7.70
C GLU A 26 5.46 6.57 -6.84
N ASP A 27 5.39 6.81 -5.53
CA ASP A 27 6.44 6.47 -4.58
C ASP A 27 6.65 4.94 -4.51
N LEU A 28 5.56 4.16 -4.46
CA LEU A 28 5.63 2.71 -4.49
C LEU A 28 6.22 2.20 -5.81
N HIS A 29 5.84 2.78 -6.94
CA HIS A 29 6.41 2.43 -8.24
C HIS A 29 7.91 2.73 -8.33
N ALA A 30 8.33 3.90 -7.83
CA ALA A 30 9.74 4.28 -7.75
C ALA A 30 10.52 3.32 -6.85
N ALA A 31 9.97 2.95 -5.69
CA ALA A 31 10.57 2.00 -4.77
C ALA A 31 10.74 0.60 -5.40
N VAL A 32 9.72 0.09 -6.13
CA VAL A 32 9.82 -1.18 -6.86
C VAL A 32 10.94 -1.11 -7.90
N THR A 33 10.97 -0.06 -8.71
CA THR A 33 11.98 0.13 -9.76
C THR A 33 13.39 0.20 -9.17
N CYS A 34 13.56 0.87 -8.04
CA CYS A 34 14.82 0.95 -7.32
C CYS A 34 15.27 -0.43 -6.81
N ALA A 35 14.39 -1.14 -6.11
CA ALA A 35 14.66 -2.48 -5.60
C ALA A 35 14.97 -3.49 -6.72
N GLU A 36 14.32 -3.38 -7.88
CA GLU A 36 14.64 -4.21 -9.05
C GLU A 36 16.04 -3.94 -9.61
N LYS A 37 16.47 -2.67 -9.67
CA LYS A 37 17.82 -2.30 -10.11
C LYS A 37 18.88 -2.84 -9.14
N GLU A 38 18.65 -2.70 -7.84
CA GLU A 38 19.53 -3.25 -6.80
C GLU A 38 19.63 -4.77 -6.91
N PHE A 39 18.49 -5.46 -7.03
CA PHE A 39 18.46 -6.91 -7.20
C PHE A 39 19.20 -7.37 -8.46
N LYS A 40 19.02 -6.68 -9.59
CA LYS A 40 19.75 -6.96 -10.84
C LYS A 40 21.26 -6.76 -10.67
N SER A 41 21.67 -5.70 -9.97
CA SER A 41 23.08 -5.43 -9.67
C SER A 41 23.71 -6.51 -8.78
N LEU A 42 23.00 -6.91 -7.72
CA LEU A 42 23.39 -8.03 -6.85
C LEU A 42 23.53 -9.35 -7.63
N ASN A 43 22.54 -9.67 -8.45
CA ASN A 43 22.55 -10.88 -9.26
C ASN A 43 23.68 -10.86 -10.31
N LYS A 44 24.02 -9.69 -10.85
CA LYS A 44 25.18 -9.54 -11.71
C LYS A 44 26.47 -9.83 -10.94
N ARG A 45 26.67 -9.22 -9.77
CA ARG A 45 27.84 -9.51 -8.90
C ARG A 45 27.97 -10.99 -8.58
N TYR A 46 26.85 -11.66 -8.28
CA TYR A 46 26.82 -13.10 -8.05
C TYR A 46 27.31 -13.89 -9.27
N LYS A 47 26.77 -13.61 -10.47
CA LYS A 47 27.21 -14.27 -11.71
C LYS A 47 28.70 -14.02 -12.03
N ASP A 48 29.16 -12.80 -11.82
CA ASP A 48 30.56 -12.43 -12.04
C ASP A 48 31.47 -13.19 -11.07
N LEU A 49 31.06 -13.34 -9.81
CA LEU A 49 31.79 -14.09 -8.78
C LEU A 49 31.86 -15.59 -9.09
N VAL A 50 30.74 -16.19 -9.52
CA VAL A 50 30.69 -17.59 -9.96
C VAL A 50 31.60 -17.82 -11.18
N THR A 51 31.56 -16.92 -12.16
CA THR A 51 32.43 -16.99 -13.35
C THR A 51 33.91 -16.90 -12.97
N GLN A 52 34.27 -16.02 -12.03
CA GLN A 52 35.63 -15.91 -11.50
C GLN A 52 36.06 -17.21 -10.79
N MET A 53 35.18 -17.82 -10.00
CA MET A 53 35.46 -19.09 -9.33
C MET A 53 35.67 -20.24 -10.34
N GLU A 54 34.83 -20.32 -11.37
CA GLU A 54 34.95 -21.33 -12.44
C GLU A 54 36.25 -21.17 -13.25
N THR A 55 36.64 -19.94 -13.57
CA THR A 55 37.87 -19.66 -14.31
C THR A 55 39.13 -20.00 -13.50
N ILE A 56 39.14 -19.70 -12.21
CA ILE A 56 40.23 -20.08 -11.29
C ILE A 56 40.34 -21.60 -11.17
N ASN A 57 39.21 -22.30 -11.03
CA ASN A 57 39.18 -23.76 -10.97
C ASN A 57 39.67 -24.41 -12.28
N ARG A 58 39.28 -23.88 -13.45
CA ARG A 58 39.77 -24.39 -14.74
C ARG A 58 41.26 -24.12 -14.95
N ARG A 59 41.76 -22.96 -14.52
CA ARG A 59 43.19 -22.60 -14.62
C ARG A 59 44.06 -23.46 -13.71
N GLY A 60 43.59 -23.79 -12.50
CA GLY A 60 44.29 -24.69 -11.58
C GLY A 60 44.46 -26.13 -12.08
N VAL A 61 43.66 -26.56 -13.06
CA VAL A 61 43.75 -27.91 -13.68
C VAL A 61 44.74 -27.93 -14.87
N ALA A 62 45.03 -26.79 -15.50
CA ALA A 62 45.78 -26.72 -16.75
C ALA A 62 47.24 -26.22 -16.63
N GLY A 63 47.70 -25.78 -15.45
CA GLY A 63 49.06 -25.27 -15.29
C GLY A 63 49.59 -25.22 -13.86
N SER A 64 50.55 -26.12 -13.61
CA SER A 64 51.76 -26.02 -12.75
C SER A 64 51.67 -25.65 -11.27
N GLU A 65 52.34 -26.48 -10.45
CA GLU A 65 53.24 -26.28 -9.30
C GLU A 65 53.20 -25.03 -8.36
N ASP A 66 52.42 -23.98 -8.60
CA ASP A 66 52.26 -22.81 -7.70
C ASP A 66 50.99 -22.89 -6.81
N GLY A 67 50.75 -24.06 -6.22
CA GLY A 67 49.51 -24.42 -5.52
C GLY A 67 49.13 -23.56 -4.30
N LYS A 68 50.00 -22.67 -3.82
CA LYS A 68 49.78 -21.91 -2.58
C LYS A 68 49.09 -20.56 -2.77
N ALA A 69 49.29 -19.89 -3.90
CA ALA A 69 48.67 -18.57 -4.18
C ALA A 69 47.25 -18.69 -4.75
N ASN A 70 47.01 -19.71 -5.58
CA ASN A 70 45.71 -19.93 -6.24
C ASN A 70 44.64 -20.46 -5.27
N SER A 71 45.06 -21.22 -4.24
CA SER A 71 44.18 -21.79 -3.22
C SER A 71 43.56 -20.72 -2.31
N SER A 72 44.35 -19.69 -1.93
CA SER A 72 43.87 -18.56 -1.11
C SER A 72 42.80 -17.73 -1.82
N SER A 73 42.95 -17.49 -3.14
CA SER A 73 41.98 -16.72 -3.92
C SER A 73 40.64 -17.47 -4.07
N SER A 74 40.68 -18.77 -4.36
CA SER A 74 39.46 -19.60 -4.44
C SER A 74 38.70 -19.69 -3.10
N ALA A 75 39.42 -19.84 -1.99
CA ALA A 75 38.83 -19.86 -0.66
C ALA A 75 38.17 -18.51 -0.30
N GLN A 76 38.79 -17.39 -0.66
CA GLN A 76 38.23 -16.05 -0.46
C GLN A 76 36.94 -15.82 -1.26
N LEU A 77 36.90 -16.25 -2.53
CA LEU A 77 35.69 -16.15 -3.35
C LEU A 77 34.56 -17.04 -2.81
N SER A 78 34.90 -18.24 -2.34
CA SER A 78 33.95 -19.15 -1.69
C SER A 78 33.38 -18.57 -0.40
N GLN A 79 34.21 -17.85 0.38
CA GLN A 79 33.77 -17.17 1.60
C GLN A 79 32.88 -15.97 1.30
N ALA A 80 33.11 -15.26 0.20
CA ALA A 80 32.29 -14.11 -0.23
C ALA A 80 30.92 -14.52 -0.81
N LEU A 81 30.74 -15.77 -1.26
CA LEU A 81 29.50 -16.26 -1.82
C LEU A 81 28.36 -16.34 -0.81
N GLY A 82 28.63 -16.78 0.42
CA GLY A 82 27.61 -16.95 1.47
C GLY A 82 26.85 -15.65 1.76
N PRO A 83 27.52 -14.58 2.22
CA PRO A 83 26.87 -13.30 2.48
C PRO A 83 26.16 -12.70 1.26
N LEU A 84 26.71 -12.91 0.05
CA LEU A 84 26.11 -12.43 -1.19
C LEU A 84 24.79 -13.15 -1.52
N LEU A 85 24.71 -14.46 -1.24
CA LEU A 85 23.48 -15.24 -1.39
C LEU A 85 22.43 -14.79 -0.37
N ASP A 86 22.83 -14.56 0.88
CA ASP A 86 21.94 -14.06 1.92
C ASP A 86 21.37 -12.68 1.56
N GLU A 87 22.21 -11.76 1.07
CA GLU A 87 21.78 -10.44 0.57
C GLU A 87 20.81 -10.56 -0.61
N LEU A 88 21.07 -11.49 -1.53
CA LEU A 88 20.24 -11.72 -2.72
C LEU A 88 18.87 -12.29 -2.34
N GLU A 89 18.82 -13.22 -1.39
CA GLU A 89 17.58 -13.77 -0.85
C GLU A 89 16.78 -12.70 -0.10
N ALA A 90 17.43 -11.92 0.77
CA ALA A 90 16.78 -10.84 1.51
C ALA A 90 16.18 -9.79 0.55
N LYS A 91 16.91 -9.40 -0.50
CA LYS A 91 16.43 -8.47 -1.52
C LYS A 91 15.32 -9.06 -2.39
N ALA A 92 15.37 -10.35 -2.71
CA ALA A 92 14.28 -11.03 -3.42
C ALA A 92 12.98 -11.01 -2.59
N LYS A 93 13.07 -11.31 -1.28
CA LYS A 93 11.94 -11.25 -0.34
C LYS A 93 11.37 -9.83 -0.24
N GLN A 94 12.24 -8.83 -0.06
CA GLN A 94 11.84 -7.42 -0.01
C GLN A 94 11.13 -6.99 -1.30
N LEU A 95 11.69 -7.32 -2.47
CA LEU A 95 11.11 -6.97 -3.76
C LEU A 95 9.74 -7.63 -3.96
N ASN A 96 9.60 -8.89 -3.58
CA ASN A 96 8.32 -9.61 -3.70
C ASN A 96 7.23 -8.98 -2.83
N LEU A 97 7.56 -8.67 -1.57
CA LEU A 97 6.63 -7.97 -0.67
C LEU A 97 6.22 -6.61 -1.23
N LEU A 98 7.19 -5.84 -1.74
CA LEU A 98 6.93 -4.53 -2.30
C LEU A 98 6.04 -4.59 -3.55
N LYS A 99 6.21 -5.60 -4.41
CA LYS A 99 5.32 -5.87 -5.55
C LYS A 99 3.90 -6.22 -5.09
N GLN A 100 3.76 -7.03 -4.04
CA GLN A 100 2.46 -7.35 -3.47
C GLN A 100 1.76 -6.11 -2.90
N VAL A 101 2.49 -5.26 -2.16
CA VAL A 101 1.96 -3.99 -1.63
C VAL A 101 1.56 -3.05 -2.77
N TYR A 102 2.37 -2.92 -3.81
CA TYR A 102 2.04 -2.12 -4.99
C TYR A 102 0.78 -2.63 -5.70
N GLN A 103 0.67 -3.94 -5.92
CA GLN A 103 -0.53 -4.55 -6.52
C GLN A 103 -1.75 -4.37 -5.62
N GLN A 104 -1.60 -4.54 -4.32
CA GLN A 104 -2.67 -4.31 -3.36
C GLN A 104 -3.11 -2.84 -3.38
N ALA A 105 -2.18 -1.89 -3.48
CA ALA A 105 -2.46 -0.47 -3.59
C ALA A 105 -3.14 -0.10 -4.92
N ALA A 106 -2.78 -0.77 -6.02
CA ALA A 106 -3.42 -0.58 -7.32
C ALA A 106 -4.86 -1.15 -7.36
N ASN A 107 -5.08 -2.30 -6.71
CA ASN A 107 -6.36 -3.00 -6.71
C ASN A 107 -7.30 -2.55 -5.58
N SER A 108 -6.75 -2.03 -4.49
CA SER A 108 -7.49 -1.41 -3.41
C SER A 108 -7.67 0.06 -3.76
N THR A 109 -8.91 0.52 -3.86
CA THR A 109 -9.17 1.95 -3.64
C THR A 109 -8.64 2.24 -2.23
N ILE A 110 -7.42 2.79 -2.11
CA ILE A 110 -6.75 3.14 -0.86
C ILE A 110 -7.76 3.90 -0.01
N ASN A 111 -8.42 3.21 0.92
CA ASN A 111 -9.70 3.65 1.49
C ASN A 111 -10.78 3.77 0.39
N PRO A 112 -11.75 2.85 0.24
CA PRO A 112 -12.97 3.24 -0.43
C PRO A 112 -13.42 4.47 0.34
N GLN A 113 -13.55 5.62 -0.34
CA GLN A 113 -14.22 6.78 0.26
C GLN A 113 -15.44 6.18 0.92
N ARG A 114 -15.55 6.28 2.25
CA ARG A 114 -16.77 5.89 2.94
C ARG A 114 -17.79 6.79 2.31
N HIS A 115 -18.48 6.29 1.28
CA HIS A 115 -19.64 6.94 0.74
C HIS A 115 -20.52 6.98 1.98
N VAL A 116 -20.67 8.17 2.56
CA VAL A 116 -21.79 8.42 3.44
C VAL A 116 -22.94 8.13 2.51
N VAL A 117 -23.49 6.91 2.63
CA VAL A 117 -24.64 6.52 1.85
C VAL A 117 -25.71 7.44 2.41
N VAL A 118 -25.91 8.56 1.73
CA VAL A 118 -27.05 9.45 1.91
C VAL A 118 -28.24 8.69 1.34
N SER A 119 -28.56 7.54 1.96
CA SER A 119 -29.71 6.75 1.61
C SER A 119 -30.93 7.61 1.91
N PRO A 120 -31.94 7.64 1.03
CA PRO A 120 -33.20 8.30 1.34
C PRO A 120 -33.76 7.89 2.70
N ALA A 121 -33.53 6.63 3.13
CA ALA A 121 -33.91 6.16 4.46
C ALA A 121 -33.09 6.79 5.60
N ALA A 122 -31.80 7.05 5.40
CA ALA A 122 -30.94 7.72 6.37
C ALA A 122 -31.32 9.21 6.52
N ILE A 123 -31.62 9.89 5.41
CA ILE A 123 -32.12 11.28 5.44
C ILE A 123 -33.44 11.33 6.19
N ARG A 124 -34.40 10.45 5.86
CA ARG A 124 -35.71 10.41 6.56
C ARG A 124 -35.54 10.23 8.07
N ARG A 125 -34.66 9.31 8.50
CA ARG A 125 -34.36 9.11 9.92
C ARG A 125 -33.75 10.35 10.56
N LYS A 126 -32.74 10.97 9.93
CA LYS A 126 -32.13 12.22 10.44
C LYS A 126 -33.15 13.34 10.58
N THR A 127 -33.99 13.55 9.57
CA THR A 127 -35.03 14.59 9.59
C THR A 127 -36.09 14.33 10.66
N ALA A 128 -36.51 13.07 10.84
CA ALA A 128 -37.45 12.71 11.91
C ALA A 128 -36.85 12.98 13.30
N SER A 129 -35.60 12.56 13.54
CA SER A 129 -34.90 12.82 14.79
C SER A 129 -34.74 14.32 15.07
N LEU A 130 -34.45 15.12 14.04
CA LEU A 130 -34.34 16.58 14.18
C LEU A 130 -35.67 17.25 14.52
N ARG A 131 -36.80 16.76 13.99
CA ARG A 131 -38.13 17.26 14.38
C ARG A 131 -38.41 17.01 15.86
N VAL A 132 -38.20 15.78 16.31
CA VAL A 132 -38.40 15.41 17.73
C VAL A 132 -37.53 16.26 18.66
N LEU A 133 -36.26 16.48 18.32
CA LEU A 133 -35.36 17.32 19.12
C LEU A 133 -35.80 18.79 19.14
N ASN A 134 -36.32 19.31 18.03
CA ASN A 134 -36.85 20.67 17.99
C ASN A 134 -38.12 20.81 18.82
N GLU A 135 -39.04 19.85 18.74
CA GLU A 135 -40.24 19.81 19.58
C GLU A 135 -39.87 19.77 21.06
N TYR A 136 -38.89 18.94 21.44
CA TYR A 136 -38.41 18.89 22.82
C TYR A 136 -37.83 20.23 23.29
N ARG A 137 -36.97 20.88 22.50
CA ARG A 137 -36.42 22.21 22.83
C ARG A 137 -37.49 23.29 22.91
N GLN A 138 -38.52 23.21 22.06
CA GLN A 138 -39.64 24.15 22.09
C GLN A 138 -40.44 23.98 23.38
N LEU A 139 -40.79 22.74 23.73
CA LEU A 139 -41.49 22.42 24.97
C LEU A 139 -40.69 22.82 26.21
N GLU A 140 -39.39 22.58 26.22
CA GLU A 140 -38.49 23.02 27.29
C GLU A 140 -38.46 24.55 27.42
N SER A 141 -38.40 25.27 26.29
CA SER A 141 -38.46 26.73 26.26
C SER A 141 -39.81 27.25 26.76
N ASP A 142 -40.91 26.62 26.36
CA ASP A 142 -42.27 26.97 26.78
C ASP A 142 -42.49 26.68 28.27
N CYS A 143 -41.97 25.55 28.79
CA CYS A 143 -41.99 25.24 30.22
C CYS A 143 -41.16 26.25 31.03
N LYS A 144 -39.98 26.63 30.53
CA LYS A 144 -39.13 27.63 31.17
C LYS A 144 -39.76 29.02 31.15
N ASN A 145 -40.48 29.36 30.08
CA ASN A 145 -41.19 30.64 29.93
C ASN A 145 -42.52 30.69 30.70
N LYS A 146 -43.18 29.55 30.94
CA LYS A 146 -44.34 29.46 31.84
C LYS A 146 -43.95 29.41 33.32
N GLY A 147 -42.72 29.03 33.64
CA GLY A 147 -42.17 29.06 35.00
C GLY A 147 -41.77 30.45 35.52
N SER A 148 -41.75 31.49 34.67
CA SER A 148 -41.44 32.86 35.08
C SER A 148 -42.67 33.72 35.41
N GLY A 149 -43.87 33.14 35.41
CA GLY A 149 -45.13 33.86 35.58
C GLY A 149 -46.00 33.42 36.77
N TRP A 150 -45.47 32.65 37.72
CA TRP A 150 -46.22 32.26 38.92
C TRP A 150 -45.62 32.88 40.18
N SER A 151 -45.72 34.21 40.28
CA SER A 151 -45.88 34.82 41.62
C SER A 151 -47.32 34.59 42.03
N ALA A 152 -47.50 33.71 43.01
CA ALA A 152 -48.72 33.55 43.76
C ALA A 152 -49.08 34.85 44.51
N SER A 153 -50.40 34.99 44.71
CA SER A 153 -51.15 35.89 45.61
C SER A 153 -50.41 36.93 46.44
#